data_AF-A0A3C1FLR6-F1
#
_entry.id   AF-A0A3C1FLR6-F1
#
_cell.length_a   1.000
_cell.length_b   1.000
_cell.length_c   1.000
_cell.angle_alpha   90.00
_cell.angle_beta   90.00
_cell.angle_gamma   90.00
#
_symmetry.space_group_name_H-M   'P 1'
#
loop_
_entity.id
_entity.type
_entity.pdbx_description
1 polymer ?
#
loop_
_entity_poly.entity_id
_entity_poly.type
_entity_poly.pdbx_seq_one_letter_code
_entity_poly.pdbx_strand_id
1 'polypeptide(L)' 'ATEQAARFDGLWLDAPEPVLTARVDARRGDASDADARVVRQQRNYRLGEIGWHKISAAGTPEDTHARARHALAHIDRQ' A
#
# COMPACT_ATOMS: atom_id res chain seq x y z
N ALA A 1 -18.81 23.56 -10.67
CA ALA A 1 -17.62 22.76 -11.02
C ALA A 1 -18.09 21.60 -11.87
N THR A 2 -17.54 21.41 -13.07
CA THR A 2 -17.79 20.20 -13.86
C THR A 2 -17.01 19.05 -13.22
N GLU A 3 -17.70 18.03 -12.74
CA GLU A 3 -17.06 16.80 -12.25
C GLU A 3 -16.39 16.10 -13.43
N GLN A 4 -15.07 16.04 -13.43
CA GLN A 4 -14.31 15.18 -14.33
C GLN A 4 -14.04 13.87 -13.60
N ALA A 5 -14.75 12.82 -14.00
CA ALA A 5 -14.54 11.48 -13.45
C ALA A 5 -13.33 10.83 -14.14
N ALA A 6 -12.23 10.66 -13.40
CA ALA A 6 -11.16 9.75 -13.77
C ALA A 6 -11.43 8.36 -13.18
N ARG A 7 -11.04 7.31 -13.90
CA ARG A 7 -11.10 5.94 -13.37
C ARG A 7 -10.19 5.84 -12.14
N PHE A 8 -10.68 5.18 -11.09
CA PHE A 8 -9.95 4.92 -9.86
C PHE A 8 -9.92 3.42 -9.59
N ASP A 9 -8.72 2.84 -9.56
CA ASP A 9 -8.50 1.44 -9.20
C ASP A 9 -7.71 1.36 -7.89
N GLY A 10 -8.32 0.77 -6.86
CA GLY A 10 -7.72 0.65 -5.53
C GLY A 10 -6.80 -0.57 -5.40
N LEU A 11 -5.55 -0.34 -4.96
CA LEU A 11 -4.60 -1.39 -4.57
C LEU A 11 -4.26 -1.24 -3.09
N TRP A 12 -4.29 -2.34 -2.34
CA TRP A 12 -3.91 -2.38 -0.92
C TRP A 12 -2.55 -3.06 -0.74
N LEU A 13 -1.50 -2.27 -0.47
CA LEU A 13 -0.16 -2.81 -0.21
C LEU A 13 -0.03 -3.24 1.26
N ASP A 14 0.30 -4.49 1.52
CA ASP A 14 0.50 -5.01 2.88
C ASP A 14 1.78 -5.85 2.98
N ALA A 15 2.42 -5.81 4.13
CA ALA A 15 3.60 -6.60 4.46
C ALA A 15 3.63 -6.89 5.97
N PRO A 16 4.36 -7.91 6.45
CA PRO A 16 4.50 -8.15 7.88
C PRO A 16 4.99 -6.92 8.63
N GLU A 17 4.50 -6.70 9.85
CA GLU A 17 4.89 -5.55 10.68
C GLU A 17 6.41 -5.37 10.81
N PRO A 18 7.23 -6.42 11.09
CA PRO A 18 8.67 -6.26 11.21
C PRO A 18 9.34 -5.69 9.95
N VAL A 19 8.81 -6.00 8.77
CA VAL A 19 9.29 -5.47 7.49
C VAL A 19 8.96 -3.98 7.37
N LEU A 20 7.74 -3.59 7.75
CA LEU A 20 7.29 -2.20 7.69
C LEU A 20 8.03 -1.32 8.70
N THR A 21 8.24 -1.81 9.94
CA THR A 21 8.99 -1.08 10.97
C THR A 21 10.45 -0.90 10.55
N ALA A 22 11.12 -1.97 10.08
CA ALA A 22 12.51 -1.86 9.61
C ALA A 22 12.66 -0.85 8.47
N ARG A 23 11.69 -0.80 7.56
CA ARG A 23 11.70 0.17 6.44
C ARG A 23 11.51 1.60 6.90
N VAL A 24 10.55 1.86 7.78
CA VAL A 24 10.28 3.22 8.24
C VAL A 24 11.44 3.77 9.08
N ASP A 25 12.06 2.93 9.92
CA ASP A 25 13.23 3.33 10.73
C ASP A 25 14.48 3.63 9.87
N ALA A 26 14.59 2.97 8.71
CA ALA A 26 15.69 3.18 7.76
C ALA A 26 15.50 4.43 6.87
N ARG A 27 14.33 5.07 6.86
CA ARG A 27 14.09 6.24 5.99
C ARG A 27 14.96 7.42 6.40
N ARG A 28 15.35 8.22 5.41
CA ARG A 28 16.14 9.45 5.56
C ARG A 28 15.58 10.49 4.59
N GLY A 29 15.35 11.71 5.07
CA GLY A 29 14.80 12.80 4.24
C GLY A 29 13.37 12.55 3.74
N ASP A 30 12.57 11.76 4.46
CA ASP A 30 11.16 11.53 4.13
C ASP A 30 10.33 12.78 4.48
N ALA A 31 9.32 13.08 3.65
CA ALA A 31 8.35 14.13 3.92
C ALA A 31 7.37 13.73 5.04
N SER A 32 7.21 12.43 5.28
CA SER A 32 6.39 11.89 6.37
C SER A 32 7.17 11.78 7.67
N ASP A 33 6.50 12.06 8.80
CA ASP A 33 6.96 11.87 10.17
C ASP A 33 6.63 10.47 10.74
N ALA A 34 6.14 9.55 9.89
CA ALA A 34 5.80 8.21 10.32
C ALA A 34 7.04 7.46 10.83
N ASP A 35 6.86 6.75 11.95
CA ASP A 35 7.87 5.92 12.61
C ASP A 35 7.29 4.51 12.89
N ALA A 36 8.08 3.64 13.50
CA ALA A 36 7.60 2.31 13.87
C ALA A 36 6.38 2.33 14.81
N ARG A 37 6.17 3.39 15.61
CA ARG A 37 4.98 3.55 16.45
C ARG A 37 3.75 3.79 15.58
N VAL A 38 3.84 4.61 14.53
CA VAL A 38 2.75 4.79 13.57
C VAL A 38 2.38 3.46 12.89
N VAL A 39 3.38 2.66 12.47
CA VAL A 39 3.13 1.33 11.88
C VAL A 39 2.35 0.42 12.84
N ARG A 40 2.79 0.34 14.11
CA ARG A 40 2.10 -0.45 15.14
C ARG A 40 0.68 0.05 15.42
N GLN A 41 0.50 1.37 15.43
CA GLN A 41 -0.81 1.98 15.65
C GLN A 41 -1.80 1.63 14.54
N GLN A 42 -1.36 1.66 13.28
CA GLN A 42 -2.21 1.35 12.12
C GLN A 42 -2.79 -0.07 12.17
N ARG A 43 -2.11 -1.03 12.79
CA ARG A 43 -2.60 -2.41 12.95
C ARG A 43 -3.84 -2.53 13.82
N ASN A 44 -4.09 -1.54 14.68
CA ASN A 44 -5.25 -1.54 15.56
C ASN A 44 -6.48 -0.88 14.92
N TYR A 45 -6.37 -0.40 13.68
CA TYR A 45 -7.50 0.20 12.98
C TYR A 45 -8.53 -0.86 12.58
N ARG A 46 -9.79 -0.62 12.97
CA ARG A 46 -10.94 -1.42 12.51
C ARG A 46 -11.40 -0.87 11.17
N LEU A 47 -10.72 -1.29 10.10
CA LEU A 47 -10.95 -0.78 8.75
C LEU A 47 -12.20 -1.34 8.06
N GLY A 48 -12.84 -2.37 8.65
CA GLY A 48 -13.92 -3.09 7.99
C GLY A 48 -13.42 -3.87 6.77
N GLU A 49 -14.33 -4.17 5.84
CA GLU A 49 -13.97 -4.79 4.56
C GLU A 49 -13.37 -3.75 3.62
N ILE A 50 -12.17 -4.02 3.12
CA ILE A 50 -11.54 -3.24 2.06
C ILE A 50 -11.54 -4.07 0.80
N GLY A 51 -12.39 -3.69 -0.17
CA GLY A 51 -12.55 -4.38 -1.45
C GLY A 51 -11.43 -4.11 -2.47
N TRP A 52 -10.34 -3.47 -2.07
CA TRP A 52 -9.20 -3.18 -2.95
C TRP A 52 -8.35 -4.42 -3.18
N HIS A 53 -7.70 -4.50 -4.34
CA HIS A 53 -6.87 -5.66 -4.65
C HIS A 53 -5.61 -5.68 -3.77
N LYS A 54 -5.48 -6.71 -2.94
CA LYS A 54 -4.38 -6.81 -1.97
C LYS A 54 -3.09 -7.29 -2.63
N ILE A 55 -2.03 -6.51 -2.49
CA ILE A 55 -0.69 -6.80 -3.00
C ILE A 55 0.28 -6.98 -1.84
N SER A 56 1.03 -8.08 -1.86
CA SER A 56 2.14 -8.25 -0.93
C SER A 56 3.30 -7.32 -1.29
N ALA A 57 3.67 -6.47 -0.35
CA ALA A 57 4.83 -5.59 -0.38
C ALA A 57 5.99 -6.11 0.49
N ALA A 58 5.96 -7.39 0.90
CA ALA A 58 6.99 -7.99 1.75
C ALA A 58 8.36 -8.16 1.05
N GLY A 59 8.34 -8.26 -0.29
CA GLY A 59 9.54 -8.36 -1.14
C GLY A 59 10.15 -7.00 -1.48
N THR A 60 10.94 -6.91 -2.54
CA THR A 60 11.56 -5.63 -2.93
C THR A 60 10.54 -4.63 -3.51
N PRO A 61 10.90 -3.34 -3.68
CA PRO A 61 10.09 -2.40 -4.44
C PRO A 61 9.75 -2.90 -5.85
N GLU A 62 10.70 -3.57 -6.53
CA GLU A 62 10.52 -4.13 -7.86
C GLU A 62 9.50 -5.28 -7.86
N ASP A 63 9.56 -6.17 -6.88
CA ASP A 63 8.56 -7.24 -6.70
C ASP A 63 7.17 -6.65 -6.51
N THR A 64 7.06 -5.62 -5.66
CA THR A 64 5.80 -4.95 -5.36
C THR A 64 5.24 -4.26 -6.60
N HIS A 65 6.10 -3.58 -7.37
CA HIS A 65 5.76 -2.94 -8.62
C HIS A 65 5.27 -3.95 -9.67
N ALA A 66 5.98 -5.06 -9.85
CA ALA A 66 5.57 -6.11 -10.79
C ALA A 66 4.20 -6.70 -10.45
N ARG A 67 3.94 -6.97 -9.15
CA ARG A 67 2.63 -7.46 -8.68
C ARG A 67 1.53 -6.42 -8.89
N ALA A 68 1.79 -5.15 -8.60
CA ALA A 68 0.83 -4.07 -8.81
C ALA A 68 0.46 -3.91 -10.29
N ARG A 69 1.46 -3.93 -11.19
CA ARG A 69 1.23 -3.91 -12.64
C ARG A 69 0.39 -5.09 -13.12
N HIS A 70 0.68 -6.28 -12.61
CA HIS A 70 -0.10 -7.48 -12.93
C HIS A 70 -1.57 -7.36 -12.48
N ALA A 71 -1.80 -6.85 -11.27
CA ALA A 71 -3.16 -6.65 -10.75
C ALA A 71 -3.95 -5.62 -11.57
N LEU A 72 -3.36 -4.47 -11.90
CA LEU A 72 -4.02 -3.46 -12.73
C LEU A 72 -4.41 -4.03 -14.10
N ALA A 73 -3.53 -4.79 -14.74
CA ALA A 73 -3.84 -5.44 -16.02
C ALA A 73 -4.94 -6.52 -15.92
N HIS A 74 -5.21 -7.05 -14.73
CA HIS A 74 -6.35 -7.95 -14.51
C HIS A 74 -7.65 -7.18 -14.29
N ILE A 75 -7.61 -6.08 -13.53
CA ILE A 75 -8.76 -5.19 -13.33
C ILE A 75 -9.22 -4.60 -14.67
N ASP A 76 -8.28 -4.21 -15.54
CA ASP A 76 -8.58 -3.68 -16.89
C ASP A 76 -9.32 -4.67 -17.81
N ARG A 77 -9.25 -5.96 -17.52
CA ARG A 77 -9.84 -7.04 -18.34
C ARG A 77 -11.16 -7.58 -17.79
N GLN A 78 -11.60 -7.08 -16.63
CA GLN A 78 -12.90 -7.38 -16.01
C GLN A 78 -13.92 -6.32 -16.41
#